data_AF-A0A936CU36-F1
#
_entry.id   AF-A0A936CU36-F1
#
_cell.length_a   1.000
_cell.length_b   1.000
_cell.length_c   1.000
_cell.angle_alpha   90.00
_cell.angle_beta   90.00
_cell.angle_gamma   90.00
#
_symmetry.space_group_name_H-M   'P 1'
#
loop_
_entity.id
_entity.type
_entity.pdbx_description
1 polymer ?
#
loop_
_entity_poly.entity_id
_entity_poly.type
_entity_poly.pdbx_seq_one_letter_code
_entity_poly.pdbx_strand_id
1 'polypeptide(L)'
;MTTTCAAPDCAKSARARGYCDTCYRRFKKHGDATVKLAPGRREPRVKGPTLWVVTCGECGATVALVQKPTDGWPYLEAHVCEVAS
;
A
#
# COMPACT_ATOMS: atom_id res chain seq x y z
N MET A 1 28.21 -6.81 23.15
CA MET A 1 28.27 -5.34 23.13
C MET A 1 27.75 -4.85 21.78
N THR A 2 26.60 -4.17 21.76
CA THR A 2 26.09 -3.54 20.54
C THR A 2 26.82 -2.22 20.36
N THR A 3 27.61 -2.09 19.29
CA THR A 3 28.23 -0.82 18.93
C THR A 3 27.13 0.16 18.51
N THR A 4 27.19 1.40 19.00
CA THR A 4 26.25 2.45 18.59
C THR A 4 26.56 2.92 17.18
N CYS A 5 25.54 3.38 16.44
CA CYS A 5 25.73 3.97 15.13
C CYS A 5 26.68 5.17 15.20
N ALA A 6 27.66 5.23 14.29
CA ALA A 6 28.65 6.31 14.21
C ALA A 6 28.09 7.64 13.70
N ALA A 7 26.81 7.70 13.31
CA ALA A 7 26.18 8.93 12.84
C ALA A 7 25.83 9.86 14.04
N PRO A 8 26.14 11.17 13.97
CA PRO A 8 26.10 12.11 15.11
C PRO A 8 24.71 12.47 15.66
N ASP A 9 23.65 11.73 15.30
CA ASP A 9 22.28 11.93 15.77
C ASP A 9 21.49 10.61 15.72
N CYS A 10 22.17 9.48 15.97
CA CYS A 10 21.58 8.16 15.81
C CYS A 10 21.95 7.21 16.95
N ALA A 11 21.02 7.00 17.87
CA ALA A 11 21.18 6.07 19.00
C ALA A 11 20.88 4.60 18.64
N LYS A 12 20.74 4.27 17.35
CA LYS A 12 20.45 2.89 16.91
C LYS A 12 21.71 2.03 16.98
N SER A 13 21.54 0.72 17.23
CA SER A 13 22.66 -0.22 17.16
C SER A 13 23.21 -0.33 15.74
N ALA A 14 24.53 -0.24 15.62
CA ALA A 14 25.25 -0.52 14.40
C ALA A 14 25.09 -2.00 14.02
N ARG A 15 24.90 -2.23 12.71
CA ARG A 15 24.78 -3.57 12.13
C ARG A 15 25.96 -3.88 11.21
N ALA A 16 26.48 -2.89 10.50
CA ALA A 16 27.60 -3.05 9.58
C ALA A 16 28.41 -1.74 9.46
N ARG A 17 29.74 -1.86 9.35
CA ARG A 17 30.67 -0.72 9.17
C ARG A 17 30.50 0.42 10.21
N GLY A 18 30.04 0.09 11.42
CA GLY A 18 29.78 1.09 12.46
C GLY A 18 28.48 1.90 12.28
N TYR A 19 27.65 1.60 11.27
CA TYR A 19 26.37 2.28 11.03
C TYR A 19 25.18 1.34 11.22
N CYS A 20 24.01 1.90 11.56
CA CYS A 20 22.74 1.18 11.49
C CYS A 20 22.32 0.98 10.01
N ASP A 21 21.39 0.04 9.75
CA ASP A 21 20.95 -0.27 8.38
C ASP A 21 20.48 0.97 7.59
N THR A 22 19.72 1.85 8.25
CA THR A 22 19.23 3.10 7.64
C THR A 22 20.36 4.04 7.25
N CYS A 23 21.29 4.31 8.18
CA CYS A 23 22.43 5.20 7.94
C CYS A 23 23.39 4.61 6.92
N TYR A 24 23.62 3.30 6.96
CA TYR A 24 24.44 2.60 5.98
C TYR A 24 23.84 2.68 4.57
N ARG A 25 22.53 2.51 4.42
CA ARG A 25 21.83 2.65 3.13
C ARG A 25 21.91 4.07 2.59
N ARG A 26 21.82 5.08 3.46
CA ARG A 26 22.01 6.50 3.07
C ARG A 26 23.43 6.77 2.63
N PHE A 27 24.41 6.33 3.42
CA PHE A 27 25.83 6.42 3.10
C PHE A 27 26.15 5.76 1.75
N LYS A 28 25.63 4.56 1.48
CA LYS A 28 25.84 3.86 0.20
C LYS A 28 25.25 4.62 -1.00
N LYS A 29 24.13 5.34 -0.80
CA LYS A 29 23.42 6.03 -1.89
C LYS A 29 23.91 7.47 -2.11
N HIS A 30 24.29 8.16 -1.05
CA HIS A 30 24.55 9.60 -1.05
C HIS A 30 25.96 9.98 -0.58
N GLY A 31 26.77 9.03 -0.10
CA GLY A 31 28.08 9.31 0.52
C GLY A 31 27.98 9.76 1.98
N ASP A 32 26.81 10.22 2.43
CA ASP A 32 26.58 10.74 3.78
C ASP A 32 25.52 9.93 4.55
N ALA A 33 25.86 9.53 5.77
CA ALA A 33 24.97 8.78 6.66
C ALA A 33 23.88 9.65 7.32
N THR A 34 24.10 10.97 7.35
CA THR A 34 23.27 11.96 8.07
C THR A 34 22.16 12.53 7.19
N VAL A 35 22.15 12.24 5.90
CA VAL A 35 21.15 12.78 4.96
C VAL A 35 19.72 12.39 5.40
N LYS A 36 18.94 13.37 5.85
CA LYS A 36 17.51 13.25 6.13
C LYS A 36 16.74 13.79 4.91
N LEU A 37 16.47 12.91 3.94
CA LEU A 37 15.58 13.26 2.84
C LEU A 37 14.16 13.45 3.39
N ALA A 38 13.46 14.48 2.91
CA ALA A 38 12.02 14.57 3.12
C ALA A 38 11.35 13.29 2.61
N PRO A 39 10.29 12.79 3.27
CA PRO A 39 9.51 11.70 2.72
C PRO A 39 9.05 12.13 1.32
N GLY A 40 9.42 11.37 0.29
CA GLY A 40 8.89 11.61 -1.05
C GLY A 40 7.36 11.56 -0.99
N ARG A 41 6.67 12.40 -1.77
CA ARG A 41 5.21 12.33 -1.91
C ARG A 41 4.85 10.96 -2.50
N ARG A 42 4.61 9.97 -1.65
CA ARG A 42 4.05 8.69 -2.07
C ARG A 42 2.56 8.92 -2.21
N GLU A 43 2.05 8.87 -3.43
CA GLU A 43 0.62 8.69 -3.61
C GLU A 43 0.18 7.43 -2.84
N PRO A 44 -0.99 7.44 -2.18
CA PRO A 44 -1.50 6.25 -1.56
C PRO A 44 -1.64 5.17 -2.63
N ARG A 45 -1.11 3.96 -2.37
CA ARG A 45 -1.34 2.80 -3.23
C ARG A 45 -2.81 2.39 -3.08
N VAL A 46 -3.69 3.04 -3.84
CA VAL A 46 -5.10 2.64 -3.93
C VAL A 46 -5.15 1.34 -4.73
N LYS A 47 -5.78 0.31 -4.16
CA LYS A 47 -6.15 -0.88 -4.94
C LYS A 47 -7.26 -0.43 -5.90
N GLY A 48 -7.13 -0.75 -7.19
CA GLY A 48 -8.14 -0.41 -8.19
C GLY A 48 -9.52 -1.00 -7.85
N PRO A 49 -10.58 -0.57 -8.54
CA PRO A 49 -11.92 -1.11 -8.32
C PRO A 49 -11.93 -2.63 -8.51
N THR A 50 -12.62 -3.34 -7.62
CA THR A 50 -12.76 -4.79 -7.75
C THR A 50 -13.96 -5.06 -8.66
N LEU A 51 -13.71 -5.72 -9.79
CA LEU A 51 -14.73 -6.09 -10.77
C LEU A 51 -15.13 -7.56 -10.56
N TRP A 52 -16.42 -7.80 -10.30
CA TRP A 52 -17.00 -9.13 -10.23
C TRP A 52 -18.00 -9.32 -11.36
N VAL A 53 -17.89 -10.41 -12.10
CA VAL A 53 -18.87 -10.79 -13.12
C VAL A 53 -19.74 -11.88 -12.52
N VAL A 54 -21.04 -11.62 -12.39
CA VAL A 54 -22.02 -12.58 -11.86
C VAL A 54 -23.06 -12.89 -12.91
N THR A 55 -23.45 -14.16 -13.00
CA THR A 55 -24.48 -14.66 -13.91
C THR A 55 -25.71 -15.08 -13.11
N CYS A 56 -26.89 -14.65 -13.55
CA CYS A 56 -28.16 -15.07 -12.96
C CYS A 56 -28.47 -16.51 -13.40
N GLY A 57 -28.67 -17.41 -12.43
CA GLY A 57 -28.97 -18.82 -12.71
C GLY A 57 -30.37 -19.06 -13.30
N GLU A 58 -31.31 -18.14 -13.08
CA GLU A 58 -32.71 -18.29 -13.54
C GLU A 58 -32.94 -17.71 -14.95
N CYS A 59 -32.34 -16.56 -15.28
CA CYS A 59 -32.54 -15.91 -16.59
C CYS A 59 -31.29 -15.88 -17.48
N GLY A 60 -30.12 -16.30 -16.99
CA GLY A 60 -28.86 -16.30 -17.75
C GLY A 60 -28.23 -14.92 -17.98
N ALA A 61 -28.84 -13.84 -17.49
CA ALA A 61 -28.30 -12.49 -17.61
C ALA A 61 -26.97 -12.35 -16.86
N THR A 62 -26.02 -11.63 -17.47
CA THR A 62 -24.70 -11.36 -16.89
C THR A 62 -24.61 -9.91 -16.45
N VAL A 63 -24.27 -9.66 -15.18
CA VAL A 63 -24.11 -8.30 -14.63
C VAL A 63 -22.68 -8.12 -14.11
N ALA A 64 -22.09 -6.97 -14.39
CA ALA A 64 -20.81 -6.55 -13.86
C ALA A 64 -21.02 -5.70 -12.59
N LEU A 65 -20.58 -6.20 -11.45
CA LEU A 65 -20.58 -5.46 -10.19
C LEU A 65 -19.21 -4.80 -9.99
N VAL A 66 -19.20 -3.46 -9.91
CA VAL A 66 -18.01 -2.64 -9.69
C VAL A 66 -18.04 -2.09 -8.27
N GLN A 67 -17.13 -2.56 -7.41
CA GLN A 67 -16.96 -1.95 -6.09
C GLN A 67 -15.96 -0.80 -6.17
N LYS A 68 -16.40 0.43 -5.88
CA LYS A 68 -15.52 1.59 -5.70
C LYS A 68 -14.90 1.53 -4.30
N PRO A 69 -13.64 1.96 -4.13
CA PRO A 69 -12.91 1.81 -2.86
C PRO A 69 -13.42 2.72 -1.71
N THR A 70 -14.31 3.67 -1.99
CA THR A 70 -14.86 4.63 -1.02
C THR A 70 -16.21 4.24 -0.45
N ASP A 71 -16.92 3.32 -1.12
CA ASP A 71 -18.15 2.78 -0.61
C ASP A 71 -17.79 1.74 0.46
N GLY A 72 -18.39 1.84 1.64
CA GLY A 72 -18.30 0.79 2.65
C GLY A 72 -18.70 -0.57 2.06
N TRP A 73 -18.49 -1.65 2.82
CA TRP A 73 -18.79 -3.01 2.37
C TRP A 73 -20.16 -3.06 1.69
N PRO A 74 -20.27 -3.51 0.43
CA PRO A 74 -21.54 -3.50 -0.27
C PRO A 74 -22.42 -4.58 0.36
N TYR A 75 -23.24 -4.15 1.32
CA TYR A 75 -24.42 -4.90 1.69
C TYR A 75 -25.32 -4.89 0.45
N LEU A 76 -25.71 -6.09 0.02
CA LEU A 76 -26.48 -6.36 -1.18
C LEU A 76 -27.70 -5.42 -1.28
N GLU A 77 -27.59 -4.34 -2.07
CA GLU A 77 -28.76 -3.71 -2.64
C GLU A 77 -29.17 -4.60 -3.81
N ALA A 78 -30.11 -5.50 -3.52
CA ALA A 78 -30.78 -6.34 -4.50
C ALA A 78 -31.46 -5.43 -5.52
N HIS A 79 -30.79 -5.17 -6.65
CA HIS A 79 -31.45 -4.65 -7.83
C HIS A 79 -32.46 -5.71 -8.28
N VAL A 80 -33.72 -5.48 -7.93
CA VAL A 80 -34.85 -6.24 -8.45
C VAL A 80 -34.82 -6.11 -9.97
N CYS A 81 -34.73 -7.25 -10.66
CA CYS A 81 -35.00 -7.31 -12.10
C CYS A 81 -36.48 -6.97 -12.29
N GLU A 82 -36.80 -5.71 -12.59
CA GLU A 82 -38.07 -5.44 -13.27
C GLU A 82 -37.95 -6.03 -14.67
N VAL A 83 -38.59 -7.18 -14.84
CA VAL A 83 -38.77 -7.88 -16.11
C VAL A 83 -39.43 -6.90 -17.08
N ALA A 84 -38.65 -6.35 -18.01
CA ALA A 84 -39.21 -5.73 -19.20
C ALA A 84 -39.95 -6.84 -19.97
N SER A 85 -41.28 -6.77 -19.91
CA SER A 85 -42.20 -7.63 -20.67
C SER A 85 -42.06 -7.39 -22.17
#